data_AF-A0A6J4T7A8-F1
#
_entry.id   AF-A0A6J4T7A8-F1
#
_cell.length_a   1.000
_cell.length_b   1.000
_cell.length_c   1.000
_cell.angle_alpha   90.00
_cell.angle_beta   90.00
_cell.angle_gamma   90.00
#
_symmetry.space_group_name_H-M   'P 1'
#
loop_
_entity.id
_entity.type
_entity.pdbx_description
1 polymer ?
#
loop_
_entity_poly.entity_id
_entity_poly.type
_entity_poly.pdbx_seq_one_letter_code
_entity_poly.pdbx_strand_id
1 'polypeptide(L)'
;MLAASSHDHPGQYFQFDKKTRRLDGIGPARPQLESVALAKVKAVRYAAAGGVEMPGYLTLRPGRETARGLPAVLLAHGRPSARDEWGFDWLAQFHAHKGYAVLQPNNRGSAGYGDAWLAQNGFRSWRTSVGDITVGAKWLAAHGVVDPKRMAIVG
;
A
#
# COMPACT_ATOMS: atom_id res chain seq x y z
N MET A 1 -8.92 15.02 -19.75
CA MET A 1 -9.55 13.96 -18.94
C MET A 1 -8.81 13.89 -17.62
N LEU A 2 -9.52 13.77 -16.51
CA LEU A 2 -8.98 13.58 -15.18
C LEU A 2 -9.44 12.22 -14.64
N ALA A 3 -8.69 11.65 -13.71
CA ALA A 3 -9.08 10.49 -12.96
C ALA A 3 -8.95 10.81 -11.46
N ALA A 4 -9.91 10.36 -10.66
CA ALA A 4 -9.85 10.46 -9.21
C ALA A 4 -10.20 9.11 -8.59
N SER A 5 -9.52 8.74 -7.51
CA SER A 5 -9.72 7.51 -6.75
C SER A 5 -9.37 7.76 -5.28
N SER A 6 -9.92 6.93 -4.38
CA SER A 6 -9.52 6.86 -2.98
C SER A 6 -9.12 5.42 -2.65
N HIS A 7 -8.67 5.16 -1.43
CA HIS A 7 -8.33 3.81 -0.98
C HIS A 7 -9.44 2.77 -1.16
N ASP A 8 -10.70 3.20 -1.04
CA ASP A 8 -11.91 2.38 -1.10
C ASP A 8 -12.83 2.76 -2.27
N HIS A 9 -12.35 3.60 -3.19
CA HIS A 9 -13.06 3.92 -4.42
C HIS A 9 -12.16 3.59 -5.62
N PRO A 10 -12.56 2.65 -6.48
CA PRO A 10 -11.68 2.09 -7.53
C PRO A 10 -11.45 3.06 -8.70
N GLY A 11 -12.04 4.24 -8.63
CA GLY A 11 -11.74 5.38 -9.47
C GLY A 11 -12.90 5.79 -10.38
N GLN A 12 -12.88 7.03 -10.82
CA GLN A 12 -13.84 7.62 -11.75
C GLN A 12 -13.11 8.53 -12.72
N TYR A 13 -13.57 8.52 -13.98
CA TYR A 13 -13.08 9.41 -15.03
C TYR A 13 -13.96 10.64 -15.16
N PHE A 14 -13.32 11.78 -15.42
CA PHE A 14 -13.96 13.07 -15.59
C PHE A 14 -13.43 13.79 -16.84
N GLN A 15 -14.31 14.54 -17.49
CA GLN A 15 -13.94 15.52 -18.49
C GLN A 15 -13.83 16.89 -17.80
N PHE A 16 -12.67 17.53 -17.91
CA PHE A 16 -12.46 18.88 -17.43
C PHE A 16 -12.44 19.86 -18.61
N ASP A 17 -13.39 20.78 -18.65
CA ASP A 17 -13.41 21.90 -19.59
C ASP A 17 -12.64 23.07 -18.97
N LYS A 18 -11.52 23.45 -19.59
CA LYS A 18 -10.66 24.54 -19.09
C LYS A 18 -11.28 25.93 -19.25
N LYS A 19 -12.16 26.14 -20.25
CA LYS A 19 -12.78 27.44 -20.52
C LYS A 19 -13.86 27.73 -19.49
N THR A 20 -14.74 26.76 -19.27
CA THR A 20 -15.86 26.88 -18.32
C THR A 20 -15.46 26.49 -16.90
N ARG A 21 -14.28 25.87 -16.71
CA ARG A 21 -13.79 25.28 -15.46
C ARG A 21 -14.72 24.21 -14.90
N ARG A 22 -15.53 23.57 -15.75
CA ARG A 22 -16.47 22.53 -15.37
C ARG A 22 -15.82 21.16 -15.38
N LEU A 23 -16.18 20.33 -14.40
CA LEU A 23 -15.76 18.93 -14.28
C LEU A 23 -16.98 18.02 -14.42
N ASP A 24 -17.09 17.30 -15.54
CA ASP A 24 -18.20 16.40 -15.84
C ASP A 24 -17.79 14.94 -15.64
N GLY A 25 -18.60 14.16 -14.92
CA GLY A 25 -18.37 12.73 -14.75
C GLY A 25 -18.60 11.96 -16.04
N ILE A 26 -17.63 11.14 -16.45
CA ILE A 26 -17.75 10.23 -17.60
C ILE A 26 -18.28 8.87 -17.15
N GLY A 27 -17.72 8.33 -16.07
CA GLY A 27 -18.10 7.03 -15.53
C GLY A 27 -17.03 6.39 -14.64
N PRO A 28 -17.35 5.27 -13.98
CA PRO A 28 -16.43 4.55 -13.11
C PRO A 28 -15.25 3.98 -13.90
N ALA A 29 -14.05 3.99 -13.31
CA ALA A 29 -12.86 3.40 -13.90
C ALA A 29 -12.88 1.86 -13.88
N ARG A 30 -13.64 1.29 -12.93
CA ARG A 30 -13.81 -0.17 -12.75
C ARG A 30 -15.27 -0.49 -12.38
N PRO A 31 -16.20 -0.46 -13.37
CA PRO A 31 -17.63 -0.69 -13.12
C PRO A 31 -17.92 -2.01 -12.38
N GLN A 32 -17.10 -3.03 -12.60
CA GLN A 32 -17.25 -4.36 -11.98
C GLN A 32 -17.07 -4.34 -10.46
N LEU A 33 -16.51 -3.26 -9.89
CA LEU A 33 -16.25 -3.12 -8.46
C LEU A 33 -17.27 -2.20 -7.76
N GLU A 34 -18.24 -1.62 -8.46
CA GLU A 34 -19.19 -0.66 -7.86
C GLU A 34 -20.07 -1.27 -6.75
N SER A 35 -20.34 -2.57 -6.83
CA SER A 35 -21.09 -3.31 -5.79
C SER A 35 -20.19 -4.02 -4.77
N VAL A 36 -18.87 -3.88 -4.91
CA VAL A 36 -17.90 -4.53 -4.02
C VAL A 36 -17.52 -3.55 -2.92
N ALA A 37 -17.80 -3.90 -1.67
CA ALA A 37 -17.25 -3.18 -0.53
C ALA A 37 -15.73 -3.36 -0.52
N LEU A 38 -14.96 -2.29 -0.78
CA LEU A 38 -13.51 -2.34 -0.83
C LEU A 38 -12.87 -2.15 0.55
N ALA A 39 -11.68 -2.72 0.73
CA ALA A 39 -10.88 -2.58 1.94
C ALA A 39 -10.45 -1.13 2.16
N LYS A 40 -10.46 -0.70 3.43
CA LYS A 40 -9.79 0.55 3.80
C LYS A 40 -8.29 0.36 3.85
N VAL A 41 -7.55 1.31 3.29
CA VAL A 41 -6.09 1.32 3.33
C VAL A 41 -5.64 2.23 4.46
N LYS A 42 -4.94 1.68 5.44
CA LYS A 42 -4.44 2.41 6.61
C LYS A 42 -2.98 2.75 6.43
N ALA A 43 -2.62 4.03 6.51
CA ALA A 43 -1.23 4.42 6.64
C ALA A 43 -0.69 3.95 7.99
N VAL A 44 0.45 3.27 7.98
CA VAL A 44 1.13 2.74 9.16
C VAL A 44 2.58 3.21 9.19
N ARG A 45 3.13 3.32 10.40
CA ARG A 45 4.54 3.59 10.63
C ARG A 45 5.07 2.59 11.65
N TYR A 46 6.28 2.11 11.42
CA TYR A 46 6.90 1.12 12.28
C TYR A 46 8.41 1.27 12.35
N ALA A 47 8.96 1.09 13.56
CA ALA A 47 10.38 1.26 13.80
C ALA A 47 11.21 0.13 13.18
N ALA A 48 12.22 0.50 12.40
CA ALA A 48 13.35 -0.35 12.04
C ALA A 48 14.51 -0.19 13.04
N ALA A 49 15.54 -1.02 12.89
CA ALA A 49 16.76 -0.89 13.67
C ALA A 49 17.36 0.53 13.52
N GLY A 50 17.87 1.08 14.63
CA GLY A 50 18.39 2.45 14.66
C GLY A 50 17.32 3.54 14.74
N GLY A 51 16.06 3.20 15.03
CA GLY A 51 14.99 4.18 15.26
C GLY A 51 14.40 4.79 13.99
N VAL A 52 14.71 4.22 12.82
CA VAL A 52 14.16 4.68 11.55
C VAL A 52 12.69 4.30 11.45
N GLU A 53 11.81 5.28 11.30
CA GLU A 53 10.37 5.06 11.13
C GLU A 53 10.03 4.72 9.68
N MET A 54 9.66 3.47 9.44
CA MET A 54 9.30 2.94 8.13
C MET A 54 7.83 3.27 7.80
N PRO A 55 7.56 3.94 6.67
CA PRO A 55 6.20 4.15 6.20
C PRO A 55 5.68 2.91 5.46
N GLY A 56 4.38 2.68 5.52
CA GLY A 56 3.72 1.68 4.69
C GLY A 56 2.20 1.81 4.71
N TYR A 57 1.55 0.94 3.96
CA TYR A 57 0.09 0.87 3.89
C TYR A 57 -0.41 -0.53 4.22
N LEU A 58 -1.32 -0.61 5.19
CA LEU A 58 -1.96 -1.85 5.62
C LEU A 58 -3.38 -1.90 5.08
N THR A 59 -3.67 -2.95 4.33
CA THR A 59 -4.99 -3.23 3.76
C THR A 59 -5.51 -4.51 4.36
N LEU A 60 -6.67 -4.42 5.03
CA LEU A 60 -7.36 -5.55 5.65
C LEU A 60 -8.73 -5.71 5.01
N ARG A 61 -9.23 -6.94 4.95
CA ARG A 61 -10.58 -7.21 4.45
C ARG A 61 -11.62 -6.33 5.18
N PRO A 62 -12.61 -5.75 4.47
CA PRO A 62 -13.70 -5.02 5.10
C PRO A 62 -14.36 -5.82 6.24
N GLY A 63 -14.55 -5.17 7.39
CA GLY A 63 -15.18 -5.79 8.57
C GLY A 63 -14.28 -6.79 9.32
N ARG A 64 -12.98 -6.83 9.01
CA ARG A 64 -11.98 -7.69 9.69
C ARG A 64 -10.81 -6.88 10.26
N GLU A 65 -11.04 -5.61 10.59
CA GLU A 65 -10.03 -4.68 11.09
C GLU A 65 -9.46 -5.10 12.46
N THR A 66 -10.22 -5.88 13.24
CA THR A 66 -9.82 -6.43 14.55
C THR A 66 -9.43 -7.91 14.48
N ALA A 67 -9.45 -8.51 13.29
CA ALA A 67 -9.09 -9.91 13.12
C ALA A 67 -7.60 -10.14 13.46
N ARG A 68 -7.31 -11.33 14.00
CA ARG A 68 -5.97 -11.73 14.41
C ARG A 68 -5.56 -13.03 13.75
N GLY A 69 -4.25 -13.27 13.69
CA GLY A 69 -3.68 -14.47 13.10
C GLY A 69 -4.04 -14.62 11.61
N LEU A 70 -4.19 -13.53 10.87
CA LEU A 70 -4.44 -13.59 9.42
C LEU A 70 -3.20 -14.13 8.69
N PRO A 71 -3.32 -14.83 7.56
CA PRO A 71 -2.19 -14.96 6.65
C PRO A 71 -1.82 -13.58 6.10
N ALA A 72 -0.56 -13.37 5.70
CA ALA A 72 -0.08 -12.07 5.27
C ALA A 72 0.65 -12.10 3.92
N VAL A 73 0.48 -11.02 3.16
CA VAL A 73 1.27 -10.73 1.98
C VAL A 73 1.98 -9.40 2.19
N LEU A 74 3.29 -9.41 2.05
CA LEU A 74 4.10 -8.21 1.93
C LEU A 74 4.22 -7.92 0.44
N LEU A 75 3.50 -6.90 -0.01
CA LEU A 75 3.46 -6.48 -1.40
C LEU A 75 4.51 -5.40 -1.61
N ALA A 76 5.74 -5.82 -1.97
CA ALA A 76 6.85 -4.90 -2.22
C ALA A 76 6.77 -4.35 -3.65
N HIS A 77 7.12 -3.08 -3.84
CA HIS A 77 7.16 -2.48 -5.17
C HIS A 77 8.48 -2.79 -5.91
N GLY A 78 8.40 -3.03 -7.22
CA GLY A 78 9.52 -3.59 -8.00
C GLY A 78 10.67 -2.65 -8.41
N ARG A 79 10.61 -1.33 -8.16
CA ARG A 79 11.71 -0.39 -8.54
C ARG A 79 12.31 0.32 -7.32
N PRO A 80 13.63 0.61 -7.30
CA PRO A 80 14.28 1.22 -6.16
C PRO A 80 13.68 2.55 -5.72
N SER A 81 13.29 3.40 -6.68
CA SER A 81 12.64 4.69 -6.42
C SER A 81 11.12 4.66 -6.52
N ALA A 82 10.52 3.52 -6.90
CA ALA A 82 9.08 3.40 -6.81
C ALA A 82 8.62 3.54 -5.36
N ARG A 83 7.36 3.89 -5.21
CA ARG A 83 6.72 4.02 -3.92
C ARG A 83 5.26 3.62 -4.09
N ASP A 84 4.74 2.89 -3.13
CA ASP A 84 3.30 2.76 -2.98
C ASP A 84 2.72 4.07 -2.46
N GLU A 85 1.53 4.43 -2.93
CA GLU A 85 0.83 5.63 -2.48
C GLU A 85 -0.46 5.22 -1.78
N TRP A 86 -0.94 6.10 -0.89
CA TRP A 86 -2.23 5.88 -0.28
C TRP A 86 -3.30 5.99 -1.36
N GLY A 87 -4.03 4.90 -1.61
CA GLY A 87 -5.02 4.87 -2.67
C GLY A 87 -5.44 3.45 -3.00
N PHE A 88 -6.23 3.32 -4.06
CA PHE A 88 -6.67 2.03 -4.55
C PHE A 88 -5.52 1.31 -5.25
N ASP A 89 -5.10 0.17 -4.68
CA ASP A 89 -4.27 -0.83 -5.35
C ASP A 89 -5.08 -2.11 -5.57
N TRP A 90 -5.25 -2.51 -6.83
CA TRP A 90 -6.12 -3.64 -7.16
C TRP A 90 -5.60 -4.97 -6.62
N LEU A 91 -4.28 -5.13 -6.51
CA LEU A 91 -3.65 -6.37 -6.08
C LEU A 91 -3.69 -6.49 -4.55
N ALA A 92 -3.51 -5.37 -3.84
CA ALA A 92 -3.73 -5.31 -2.40
C ALA A 92 -5.20 -5.58 -2.06
N GLN A 93 -6.15 -4.97 -2.79
CA GLN A 93 -7.58 -5.24 -2.64
C GLN A 93 -7.91 -6.71 -2.90
N PHE A 94 -7.37 -7.30 -3.97
CA PHE A 94 -7.57 -8.71 -4.29
C PHE A 94 -7.11 -9.63 -3.14
N HIS A 95 -5.89 -9.47 -2.65
CA HIS A 95 -5.37 -10.30 -1.55
C HIS A 95 -6.12 -10.07 -0.24
N ALA A 96 -6.48 -8.82 0.08
CA ALA A 96 -7.31 -8.51 1.24
C ALA A 96 -8.66 -9.23 1.17
N HIS A 97 -9.33 -9.21 0.01
CA HIS A 97 -10.58 -9.95 -0.20
C HIS A 97 -10.42 -11.47 -0.15
N LYS A 98 -9.23 -12.00 -0.43
CA LYS A 98 -8.88 -13.42 -0.20
C LYS A 98 -8.56 -13.75 1.26
N GLY A 99 -8.61 -12.76 2.16
CA GLY A 99 -8.44 -12.95 3.60
C GLY A 99 -7.02 -12.73 4.11
N TYR A 100 -6.13 -12.18 3.29
CA TYR A 100 -4.78 -11.82 3.71
C TYR A 100 -4.76 -10.43 4.36
N ALA A 101 -3.89 -10.24 5.34
CA ALA A 101 -3.40 -8.90 5.67
C ALA A 101 -2.36 -8.50 4.63
N VAL A 102 -2.55 -7.38 3.95
CA VAL A 102 -1.60 -6.91 2.94
C VAL A 102 -0.85 -5.70 3.46
N LEU A 103 0.47 -5.79 3.53
CA LEU A 103 1.33 -4.66 3.85
C LEU A 103 2.12 -4.27 2.61
N GLN A 104 2.01 -3.00 2.22
CA GLN A 104 2.83 -2.35 1.20
C GLN A 104 3.91 -1.52 1.91
N PRO A 105 5.13 -2.05 2.11
CA PRO A 105 6.20 -1.32 2.77
C PRO A 105 6.84 -0.34 1.80
N ASN A 106 6.96 0.92 2.20
CA ASN A 106 7.76 1.89 1.47
C ASN A 106 9.19 1.86 2.05
N ASN A 107 9.99 0.92 1.55
CA ASN A 107 11.36 0.69 2.01
C ASN A 107 12.29 1.89 1.75
N ARG A 108 13.43 1.90 2.43
CA ARG A 108 14.43 2.94 2.17
C ARG A 108 14.91 2.87 0.73
N GLY A 109 14.89 4.01 0.05
CA GLY A 109 15.11 4.13 -1.39
C GLY A 109 13.90 4.62 -2.17
N SER A 110 12.67 4.40 -1.68
CA SER A 110 11.46 4.87 -2.34
C SER A 110 11.43 6.40 -2.46
N ALA A 111 10.91 6.93 -3.57
CA ALA A 111 10.83 8.38 -3.75
C ALA A 111 9.81 9.05 -2.81
N GLY A 112 9.92 10.38 -2.66
CA GLY A 112 8.93 11.21 -1.97
C GLY A 112 8.97 11.19 -0.44
N TYR A 113 10.07 10.71 0.16
CA TYR A 113 10.39 10.83 1.59
C TYR A 113 11.66 11.67 1.85
N GLY A 114 12.07 12.46 0.85
CA GLY A 114 13.27 13.30 0.89
C GLY A 114 14.54 12.62 0.39
N ASP A 115 15.55 13.43 0.06
CA ASP A 115 16.78 12.98 -0.61
C ASP A 115 17.60 12.00 0.23
N ALA A 116 17.61 12.15 1.56
CA ALA A 116 18.28 11.21 2.45
C ALA A 116 17.65 9.81 2.39
N TRP A 117 16.32 9.72 2.25
CA TRP A 117 15.61 8.44 2.11
C TRP A 117 15.92 7.79 0.75
N LEU A 118 15.86 8.58 -0.32
CA LEU A 118 16.06 8.15 -1.71
C LEU A 118 17.54 7.77 -1.99
N ALA A 119 18.47 8.70 -1.78
CA ALA A 119 19.85 8.60 -2.25
C ALA A 119 20.78 7.85 -1.29
N GLN A 120 20.64 8.06 0.02
CA GLN A 120 21.62 7.53 0.98
C GLN A 120 21.32 6.08 1.37
N ASN A 121 20.08 5.62 1.22
CA ASN A 121 19.65 4.32 1.73
C ASN A 121 19.14 3.32 0.66
N GLY A 122 18.66 3.79 -0.51
CA GLY A 122 18.18 2.93 -1.60
C GLY A 122 19.25 2.50 -2.60
N PHE A 123 19.94 3.47 -3.19
CA PHE A 123 20.92 3.22 -4.27
C PHE A 123 22.31 2.79 -3.78
N ARG A 124 22.57 2.93 -2.48
CA ARG A 124 23.88 2.58 -1.88
C ARG A 124 23.85 1.28 -1.07
N SER A 125 22.67 0.76 -0.73
CA SER A 125 22.55 -0.47 0.07
C SER A 125 21.26 -1.24 -0.25
N TRP A 126 21.32 -2.10 -1.26
CA TRP A 126 20.24 -3.05 -1.57
C TRP A 126 19.87 -3.92 -0.36
N ARG A 127 20.87 -4.35 0.42
CA ARG A 127 20.68 -5.15 1.64
C ARG A 127 19.80 -4.43 2.67
N THR A 128 19.99 -3.13 2.84
CA THR A 128 19.18 -2.32 3.76
C THR A 128 17.75 -2.23 3.24
N SER A 129 17.59 -1.91 1.96
CA SER A 129 16.29 -1.74 1.31
C SER A 129 15.44 -3.02 1.37
N VAL A 130 16.02 -4.18 1.02
CA VAL A 130 15.35 -5.48 1.12
C VAL A 130 15.11 -5.88 2.59
N GLY A 131 16.05 -5.55 3.48
CA GLY A 131 15.89 -5.77 4.92
C GLY A 131 14.67 -5.07 5.51
N ASP A 132 14.33 -3.89 5.00
CA ASP A 132 13.17 -3.11 5.45
C ASP A 132 11.83 -3.80 5.18
N ILE A 133 11.74 -4.62 4.11
CA ILE A 133 10.56 -5.46 3.85
C ILE A 133 10.39 -6.47 4.99
N THR A 134 11.48 -7.07 5.46
CA THR A 134 11.47 -8.01 6.59
C THR A 134 11.11 -7.31 7.91
N VAL A 135 11.46 -6.03 8.08
CA VAL A 135 11.02 -5.23 9.24
C VAL A 135 9.49 -5.13 9.27
N GLY A 136 8.86 -4.87 8.12
CA GLY A 136 7.40 -4.87 8.00
C GLY A 136 6.77 -6.21 8.40
N ALA A 137 7.39 -7.32 7.99
CA ALA A 137 6.93 -8.66 8.36
C ALA A 137 6.91 -8.85 9.90
N LYS A 138 8.03 -8.49 10.53
CA LYS A 138 8.20 -8.59 11.99
C LYS A 138 7.21 -7.69 12.72
N TRP A 139 6.97 -6.49 12.21
CA TRP A 139 6.00 -5.56 12.78
C TRP A 139 4.58 -6.13 12.78
N LEU A 140 4.13 -6.71 11.66
CA LEU A 140 2.81 -7.36 11.55
C LEU A 140 2.66 -8.50 12.57
N ALA A 141 3.69 -9.34 12.70
CA ALA A 141 3.69 -10.46 13.65
C ALA A 141 3.63 -9.96 15.10
N ALA A 142 4.42 -8.94 15.43
CA ALA A 142 4.47 -8.36 16.78
C ALA A 142 3.14 -7.70 17.21
N HIS A 143 2.37 -7.15 16.28
CA HIS A 143 1.07 -6.53 16.56
C HIS A 143 -0.09 -7.55 16.65
N GLY A 144 0.20 -8.85 16.50
CA GLY A 144 -0.78 -9.93 16.60
C GLY A 144 -1.86 -9.88 15.52
N VAL A 145 -1.62 -9.17 14.42
CA VAL A 145 -2.53 -9.08 13.27
C VAL A 145 -2.42 -10.35 12.43
N VAL A 146 -1.21 -10.90 12.30
CA VAL A 146 -0.91 -11.99 11.37
C VAL A 146 -0.29 -13.20 12.08
N ASP A 147 -0.42 -14.37 11.46
CA ASP A 147 0.30 -15.58 11.86
C ASP A 147 1.70 -15.57 11.22
N PRO A 148 2.80 -15.54 12.00
CA PRO A 148 4.15 -15.47 11.47
C PRO A 148 4.55 -16.68 10.63
N LYS A 149 3.83 -17.81 10.74
CA LYS A 149 4.06 -19.01 9.92
C LYS A 149 3.34 -18.97 8.57
N ARG A 150 2.52 -17.94 8.33
CA ARG A 150 1.68 -17.80 7.12
C ARG A 150 1.90 -16.45 6.47
N MET A 151 3.15 -16.17 6.10
CA MET A 151 3.55 -14.92 5.46
C MET A 151 4.22 -15.21 4.12
N ALA A 152 3.92 -14.39 3.11
CA ALA A 152 4.59 -14.40 1.81
C ALA A 152 5.03 -12.99 1.43
N ILE A 153 6.05 -12.90 0.58
CA ILE A 153 6.47 -11.65 -0.06
C ILE A 153 6.18 -11.79 -1.55
N VAL A 154 5.59 -10.77 -2.15
CA VAL A 154 5.31 -10.67 -3.59
C VAL A 154 5.72 -9.28 -4.05
N GLY A 155 6.43 -9.18 -5.19
CA GLY A 155 6.94 -7.90 -5.69
C GLY A 155 7.99 -8.06 -6.77
#